data_AF-A0A931Z8V4-F1
#
_entry.id   AF-A0A931Z8V4-F1
#
_cell.length_a   1.000
_cell.length_b   1.000
_cell.length_c   1.000
_cell.angle_alpha   90.00
_cell.angle_beta   90.00
_cell.angle_gamma   90.00
#
_symmetry.space_group_name_H-M   'P 1'
#
loop_
_entity.id
_entity.type
_entity.pdbx_description
1 polymer ?
#
loop_
_entity_poly.entity_id
_entity_poly.type
_entity_poly.pdbx_seq_one_letter_code
_entity_poly.pdbx_strand_id
1 'polypeptide(L)'
;MKTFLVLAALVACAFHLGGCGKVRAAVDATPEPAPAATYKAGHGVQLTAAARQFAGLATAEVGTRAFAGADTVAAVPRSALLRTVRGDFVYVANGAWFLRTPVITGATDTTHVEIKEGLYEGDTIVVRGVRALSLAEIQALNGGVGCADGH
;
A
#
# COMPACT_ATOMS: atom_id res chain seq x y z
N MET A 1 -28.60 -9.65 71.51
CA MET A 1 -28.70 -8.28 70.93
C MET A 1 -27.31 -7.63 70.79
N LYS A 2 -26.38 -8.24 70.05
CA LYS A 2 -25.06 -7.63 69.78
C LYS A 2 -24.48 -8.03 68.43
N THR A 3 -25.19 -8.89 67.69
CA THR A 3 -24.96 -9.23 66.29
C THR A 3 -25.38 -8.12 65.32
N PHE A 4 -26.11 -7.10 65.78
CA PHE A 4 -26.52 -5.94 64.96
C PHE A 4 -25.45 -4.84 64.85
N LEU A 5 -24.41 -4.85 65.68
CA LEU A 5 -23.42 -3.76 65.71
C LEU A 5 -22.22 -4.01 64.77
N VAL A 6 -22.08 -5.23 64.23
CA VAL A 6 -21.03 -5.56 63.24
C VAL A 6 -21.46 -5.23 61.82
N LEU A 7 -22.77 -5.11 61.55
CA LEU A 7 -23.30 -4.81 60.22
C LEU A 7 -23.19 -3.31 59.84
N ALA A 8 -23.02 -2.41 60.82
CA ALA A 8 -22.87 -0.98 60.57
C ALA A 8 -21.46 -0.57 60.12
N ALA A 9 -20.43 -1.38 60.41
CA ALA A 9 -19.05 -1.09 60.03
C ALA A 9 -18.72 -1.46 58.56
N LEU A 10 -19.56 -2.28 57.91
CA LEU A 10 -19.37 -2.70 56.52
C LEU A 10 -20.03 -1.76 55.49
N VAL A 11 -20.88 -0.83 55.92
CA VAL A 11 -21.59 0.10 55.00
C VAL A 11 -20.84 1.42 54.82
N ALA A 12 -19.89 1.77 55.70
CA ALA A 12 -19.12 3.01 55.57
C ALA A 12 -17.94 2.92 54.57
N CYS A 13 -17.60 1.72 54.07
CA CYS A 13 -16.50 1.54 53.11
C CYS A 13 -16.94 1.72 51.64
N ALA A 14 -18.24 1.91 51.37
CA ALA A 14 -18.77 1.97 50.01
C ALA A 14 -18.91 3.40 49.43
N PHE A 15 -18.61 4.45 50.19
CA PHE A 15 -18.79 5.85 49.76
C PHE A 15 -17.53 6.57 49.26
N HIS A 16 -16.40 5.87 49.03
CA HIS A 16 -15.22 6.46 48.37
C HIS A 16 -15.13 6.22 46.86
N LEU A 17 -16.21 5.73 46.22
CA LEU A 17 -16.39 5.77 44.76
C LEU A 17 -16.89 7.16 44.33
N GLY A 18 -15.98 8.14 44.33
CA GLY A 18 -16.31 9.51 43.96
C GLY A 18 -15.10 10.29 43.44
N GLY A 19 -14.27 9.64 42.63
CA GLY A 19 -13.12 10.28 41.98
C GLY A 19 -13.09 9.94 40.51
N CYS A 20 -13.95 10.59 39.72
CA CYS A 20 -13.84 10.67 38.28
C CYS A 20 -12.61 11.52 37.93
N GLY A 21 -11.42 10.99 38.18
CA GLY A 21 -10.19 11.51 37.63
C GLY A 21 -10.27 11.24 36.14
N LYS A 22 -10.70 12.24 35.37
CA LYS A 22 -10.60 12.22 33.90
C LYS A 22 -9.19 11.76 33.56
N VAL A 23 -9.06 10.53 33.10
CA VAL A 23 -7.88 10.08 32.38
C VAL A 23 -7.90 10.89 31.09
N ARG A 24 -7.38 12.13 31.16
CA ARG A 24 -6.88 12.78 29.97
C ARG A 24 -5.67 11.94 29.61
N ALA A 25 -5.84 11.03 28.66
CA ALA A 25 -4.70 10.64 27.84
C ALA A 25 -4.11 11.97 27.37
N ALA A 26 -2.97 12.36 27.95
CA ALA A 26 -2.16 13.38 27.35
C ALA A 26 -1.81 12.81 25.98
N VAL A 27 -2.51 13.28 24.95
CA VAL A 27 -2.05 13.12 23.59
C VAL A 27 -0.84 14.03 23.53
N ASP A 28 0.31 13.53 23.95
CA ASP A 28 1.55 14.02 23.40
C ASP A 28 1.34 13.91 21.89
N ALA A 29 1.25 15.06 21.23
CA ALA A 29 1.16 15.17 19.78
C ALA A 29 2.50 14.67 19.22
N THR A 30 2.70 13.36 19.30
CA THR A 30 3.69 12.65 18.51
C THR A 30 3.26 12.93 17.07
N PRO A 31 4.14 13.50 16.22
CA PRO A 31 3.81 13.75 14.84
C PRO A 31 3.19 12.48 14.24
N GLU A 32 2.04 12.62 13.60
CA GLU A 32 1.38 11.49 12.95
C GLU A 32 2.41 10.82 12.02
N PRO A 33 2.58 9.49 12.11
CA PRO A 33 3.55 8.81 11.28
C PRO A 33 3.25 9.08 9.81
N ALA A 34 4.27 9.47 9.05
CA ALA A 34 4.12 9.75 7.63
C ALA A 34 3.45 8.55 6.92
N PRO A 35 2.52 8.81 5.99
CA PRO A 35 1.78 7.74 5.34
C PRO A 35 2.73 6.81 4.57
N ALA A 36 2.45 5.50 4.63
CA ALA A 36 3.27 4.49 3.96
C ALA A 36 3.28 4.66 2.43
N ALA A 37 2.23 5.24 1.88
CA ALA A 37 2.06 5.54 0.47
C ALA A 37 1.53 6.97 0.28
N THR A 38 2.02 7.67 -0.74
CA THR A 38 1.51 8.98 -1.15
C THR A 38 1.34 8.99 -2.66
N TYR A 39 0.29 9.63 -3.18
CA TYR A 39 0.08 9.77 -4.62
C TYR A 39 0.34 11.20 -5.08
N LYS A 40 0.97 11.34 -6.25
CA LYS A 40 1.09 12.62 -6.95
C LYS A 40 0.78 12.42 -8.43
N ALA A 41 -0.15 13.22 -8.94
CA ALA A 41 -0.51 13.19 -10.35
C ALA A 41 0.74 13.37 -11.25
N GLY A 42 0.84 12.53 -12.29
CA GLY A 42 1.98 12.49 -13.21
C GLY A 42 3.26 11.81 -12.67
N HIS A 43 3.38 11.57 -11.36
CA HIS A 43 4.52 10.82 -10.78
C HIS A 43 4.12 9.41 -10.33
N GLY A 44 2.83 9.21 -10.00
CA GLY A 44 2.30 7.94 -9.52
C GLY A 44 2.34 7.84 -8.00
N VAL A 45 2.54 6.62 -7.51
CA VAL A 45 2.58 6.33 -6.07
C VAL A 45 4.03 6.33 -5.56
N GLN A 46 4.28 7.01 -4.47
CA GLN A 46 5.51 6.94 -3.70
C GLN A 46 5.32 6.02 -2.51
N LEU A 47 6.26 5.11 -2.28
CA LEU A 47 6.29 4.27 -1.08
C LEU A 47 7.48 4.61 -0.20
N THR A 48 7.31 4.58 1.12
CA THR A 48 8.43 4.61 2.07
C THR A 48 9.33 3.38 1.90
N ALA A 49 10.58 3.44 2.35
CA ALA A 49 11.49 2.30 2.27
C ALA A 49 10.92 1.05 2.96
N ALA A 50 10.36 1.22 4.17
CA ALA A 50 9.70 0.15 4.91
C ALA A 50 8.51 -0.45 4.14
N ALA A 51 7.67 0.39 3.51
CA ALA A 51 6.55 -0.09 2.71
C ALA A 51 7.01 -0.90 1.49
N ARG A 52 8.09 -0.48 0.81
CA ARG A 52 8.66 -1.24 -0.31
C ARG A 52 9.18 -2.60 0.12
N GLN A 53 9.87 -2.65 1.26
CA GLN A 53 10.37 -3.89 1.83
C GLN A 53 9.21 -4.82 2.19
N PHE A 54 8.19 -4.30 2.88
CA PHE A 54 7.01 -5.08 3.27
C PHE A 54 6.26 -5.65 2.04
N ALA A 55 6.13 -4.84 0.99
CA ALA A 55 5.49 -5.26 -0.25
C ALA A 55 6.38 -6.15 -1.15
N GLY A 56 7.63 -6.41 -0.76
CA GLY A 56 8.56 -7.25 -1.52
C GLY A 56 8.90 -6.68 -2.91
N LEU A 57 8.92 -5.35 -3.03
CA LEU A 57 9.17 -4.69 -4.31
C LEU A 57 10.56 -5.03 -4.84
N ALA A 58 10.61 -5.39 -6.12
CA ALA A 58 11.85 -5.49 -6.87
C ALA A 58 11.65 -4.89 -8.25
N THR A 59 12.71 -4.27 -8.77
CA THR A 59 12.73 -3.66 -10.09
C THR A 59 13.75 -4.35 -10.98
N ALA A 60 13.50 -4.29 -12.29
CA ALA A 60 14.46 -4.68 -13.32
C ALA A 60 14.25 -3.80 -14.55
N GLU A 61 15.22 -3.76 -15.44
CA GLU A 61 15.10 -3.05 -16.71
C GLU A 61 14.27 -3.86 -17.71
N VAL A 62 13.50 -3.16 -18.55
CA VAL A 62 12.87 -3.75 -19.73
C VAL A 62 13.97 -4.22 -20.67
N GLY A 63 13.97 -5.53 -20.95
CA GLY A 63 14.89 -6.13 -21.90
C GLY A 63 14.22 -6.40 -23.24
N THR A 64 14.97 -7.04 -24.12
CA THR A 64 14.46 -7.51 -25.41
C THR A 64 14.42 -9.03 -25.47
N ARG A 65 13.48 -9.56 -26.25
CA ARG A 65 13.32 -11.00 -26.44
C ARG A 65 12.75 -11.31 -27.81
N ALA A 66 13.23 -12.40 -28.41
CA ALA A 66 12.62 -12.98 -29.59
C ALA A 66 11.41 -13.85 -29.19
N PHE A 67 10.29 -13.65 -29.88
CA PHE A 67 9.12 -14.52 -29.80
C PHE A 67 9.03 -15.39 -31.05
N ALA A 68 8.32 -16.52 -30.98
CA ALA A 68 8.22 -17.44 -32.10
C ALA A 68 7.67 -16.73 -33.35
N GLY A 69 8.48 -16.65 -34.42
CA GLY A 69 8.11 -16.01 -35.67
C GLY A 69 8.19 -14.47 -35.68
N ALA A 70 8.88 -13.85 -34.72
CA ALA A 70 9.06 -12.41 -34.64
C ALA A 70 10.52 -12.02 -34.38
N ASP A 71 10.84 -10.76 -34.70
CA ASP A 71 12.13 -10.15 -34.36
C ASP A 71 12.29 -9.96 -32.83
N THR A 72 13.51 -9.58 -32.43
CA THR A 72 13.80 -9.26 -31.03
C THR A 72 13.11 -7.94 -30.66
N VAL A 73 12.13 -8.02 -29.75
CA VAL A 73 11.24 -6.91 -29.37
C VAL A 73 11.28 -6.67 -27.87
N ALA A 74 10.84 -5.49 -27.42
CA ALA A 74 10.75 -5.17 -26.00
C ALA A 74 9.84 -6.17 -25.27
N ALA A 75 10.32 -6.71 -24.15
CA ALA A 75 9.63 -7.75 -23.41
C ALA A 75 9.82 -7.59 -21.91
N VAL A 76 8.78 -7.91 -21.15
CA VAL A 76 8.81 -7.85 -19.69
C VAL A 76 8.43 -9.19 -19.08
N PRO A 77 8.93 -9.53 -17.88
CA PRO A 77 8.46 -10.69 -17.15
C PRO A 77 6.95 -10.62 -16.94
N ARG A 78 6.25 -11.76 -17.06
CA ARG A 78 4.80 -11.80 -16.83
C ARG A 78 4.38 -11.31 -15.44
N SER A 79 5.28 -11.41 -14.45
CA SER A 79 5.05 -10.92 -13.08
C SER A 79 5.01 -9.40 -12.98
N ALA A 80 5.56 -8.67 -13.96
CA ALA A 80 5.52 -7.21 -14.02
C ALA A 80 4.17 -6.67 -14.52
N LEU A 81 3.41 -7.50 -15.25
CA LEU A 81 2.16 -7.09 -15.86
C LEU A 81 1.01 -7.11 -14.85
N LEU A 82 0.44 -5.93 -14.59
CA LEU A 82 -0.81 -5.78 -13.86
C LEU A 82 -1.98 -5.83 -14.84
N ARG A 83 -2.73 -6.93 -14.83
CA ARG A 83 -3.99 -7.03 -15.57
C ARG A 83 -5.18 -6.59 -14.73
N THR A 84 -6.01 -5.74 -15.31
CA THR A 84 -7.26 -5.23 -14.69
C THR A 84 -8.37 -5.17 -15.73
N VAL A 85 -9.61 -4.93 -15.28
CA VAL A 85 -10.75 -4.65 -16.19
C VAL A 85 -10.59 -3.36 -17.00
N ARG A 86 -9.68 -2.46 -16.59
CA ARG A 86 -9.39 -1.19 -17.28
C ARG A 86 -8.26 -1.31 -18.32
N GLY A 87 -7.68 -2.51 -18.47
CA GLY A 87 -6.54 -2.77 -19.33
C GLY A 87 -5.33 -3.33 -18.59
N ASP A 88 -4.24 -3.43 -19.34
CA ASP A 88 -2.94 -3.93 -18.91
C ASP A 88 -2.01 -2.77 -18.58
N PHE A 89 -1.28 -2.91 -17.48
CA PHE A 89 -0.39 -1.87 -16.96
C PHE A 89 0.94 -2.46 -16.47
N VAL A 90 1.96 -1.64 -16.49
CA VAL A 90 3.25 -1.90 -15.80
C VAL A 90 3.58 -0.66 -14.96
N TYR A 91 4.21 -0.87 -13.81
CA TYR A 91 4.70 0.25 -13.01
C TYR A 91 6.15 0.58 -13.41
N VAL A 92 6.36 1.79 -13.94
CA VAL A 92 7.69 2.34 -14.23
C VAL A 92 8.22 3.00 -12.96
N ALA A 93 9.43 2.65 -12.56
CA ALA A 93 10.09 3.16 -11.38
C ALA A 93 10.97 4.37 -11.71
N ASN A 94 10.78 5.46 -10.97
CA ASN A 94 11.64 6.63 -10.98
C ASN A 94 12.03 6.97 -9.54
N GLY A 95 13.13 6.36 -9.08
CA GLY A 95 13.64 6.47 -7.72
C GLY A 95 12.64 5.96 -6.68
N ALA A 96 11.90 6.89 -6.07
CA ALA A 96 10.90 6.59 -5.06
C ALA A 96 9.47 6.46 -5.57
N TRP A 97 9.25 6.89 -6.80
CA TRP A 97 7.94 6.99 -7.45
C TRP A 97 7.73 5.84 -8.41
N PHE A 98 6.50 5.34 -8.44
CA PHE A 98 6.07 4.26 -9.32
C PHE A 98 4.86 4.72 -10.12
N LEU A 99 5.07 4.98 -11.39
CA LEU A 99 4.04 5.47 -12.30
C LEU A 99 3.35 4.28 -12.97
N ARG A 100 2.01 4.22 -12.88
CA ARG A 100 1.24 3.20 -13.59
C ARG A 100 1.12 3.57 -15.08
N THR A 101 1.83 2.85 -15.92
CA THR A 101 1.87 3.09 -17.37
C THR A 101 1.00 2.06 -18.08
N PRO A 102 0.01 2.49 -18.89
CA PRO A 102 -0.74 1.57 -19.73
C PRO A 102 0.17 0.97 -20.80
N VAL A 103 -0.04 -0.31 -21.11
CA VAL A 103 0.75 -1.01 -22.14
C VAL A 103 -0.15 -1.75 -23.10
N ILE A 104 0.28 -1.86 -24.36
CA ILE A 104 -0.29 -2.80 -25.33
C ILE A 104 0.62 -4.01 -25.38
N THR A 105 0.05 -5.19 -25.10
CA THR A 105 0.81 -6.44 -25.08
C THR A 105 0.67 -7.21 -26.40
N GLY A 106 1.69 -8.01 -26.71
CA GLY A 106 1.76 -8.82 -27.92
C GLY A 106 1.81 -10.32 -27.63
N ALA A 107 2.70 -11.01 -28.34
CA ALA A 107 3.01 -12.41 -28.11
C ALA A 107 3.43 -12.63 -26.65
N THR A 108 3.16 -13.84 -26.16
CA THR A 108 3.57 -14.23 -24.82
C THR A 108 4.08 -15.65 -24.84
N ASP A 109 5.06 -15.91 -24.00
CA ASP A 109 5.53 -17.26 -23.73
C ASP A 109 5.33 -17.58 -22.24
N THR A 110 6.02 -18.60 -21.74
CA THR A 110 5.91 -19.07 -20.36
C THR A 110 6.41 -18.06 -19.32
N THR A 111 7.35 -17.19 -19.67
CA THR A 111 8.02 -16.29 -18.71
C THR A 111 7.85 -14.80 -19.05
N HIS A 112 7.68 -14.44 -20.32
CA HIS A 112 7.63 -13.04 -20.77
C HIS A 112 6.41 -12.72 -21.63
N VAL A 113 6.12 -11.43 -21.71
CA VAL A 113 5.12 -10.83 -22.59
C VAL A 113 5.79 -9.72 -23.39
N GLU A 114 5.53 -9.72 -24.71
CA GLU A 114 5.92 -8.66 -25.63
C GLU A 114 5.19 -7.37 -25.27
N ILE A 115 5.90 -6.24 -25.35
CA ILE A 115 5.34 -4.90 -25.24
C ILE A 115 5.39 -4.22 -26.61
N LYS A 116 4.21 -3.91 -27.15
CA LYS A 116 4.05 -3.20 -28.43
C LYS A 116 4.05 -1.69 -28.26
N GLU A 117 3.43 -1.21 -27.17
CA GLU A 117 3.36 0.22 -26.84
C GLU A 117 3.40 0.43 -25.33
N GLY A 118 3.90 1.60 -24.92
CA GLY A 118 3.84 2.10 -23.54
C GLY A 118 5.15 1.99 -22.75
N LEU A 119 6.09 1.15 -23.16
CA LEU A 119 7.42 1.04 -22.55
C LEU A 119 8.50 0.99 -23.62
N TYR A 120 9.69 1.42 -23.25
CA TYR A 120 10.90 1.32 -24.06
C TYR A 120 11.95 0.43 -23.37
N GLU A 121 12.89 -0.09 -24.16
CA GLU A 121 14.05 -0.80 -23.62
C GLU A 121 14.83 0.09 -22.64
N GLY A 122 15.30 -0.50 -21.54
CA GLY A 122 16.03 0.21 -20.49
C GLY A 122 15.14 0.91 -19.46
N ASP A 123 13.82 1.01 -19.67
CA ASP A 123 12.91 1.50 -18.63
C ASP A 123 13.00 0.60 -17.39
N THR A 124 13.20 1.19 -16.22
CA THR A 124 13.18 0.42 -14.97
C THR A 124 11.74 0.19 -14.54
N ILE A 125 11.34 -1.08 -14.41
CA ILE A 125 9.96 -1.48 -14.09
C ILE A 125 9.90 -2.35 -12.84
N VAL A 126 8.75 -2.39 -12.20
CA VAL A 126 8.48 -3.27 -11.05
C VAL A 126 8.19 -4.68 -11.52
N VAL A 127 8.99 -5.66 -11.09
CA VAL A 127 8.87 -7.08 -11.47
C VAL A 127 8.38 -7.98 -10.34
N ARG A 128 8.36 -7.49 -9.09
CA ARG A 128 7.74 -8.14 -7.91
C ARG A 128 7.02 -7.11 -7.05
N GLY A 129 6.00 -7.56 -6.31
CA GLY A 129 5.19 -6.69 -5.46
C GLY A 129 4.13 -5.87 -6.21
N VAL A 130 3.93 -6.12 -7.51
CA VAL A 130 3.03 -5.35 -8.39
C VAL A 130 1.60 -5.24 -7.84
N ARG A 131 1.03 -6.33 -7.30
CA ARG A 131 -0.32 -6.31 -6.71
C ARG A 131 -0.38 -5.46 -5.43
N ALA A 132 0.61 -5.58 -4.54
CA ALA A 132 0.68 -4.79 -3.32
C ALA A 132 0.85 -3.30 -3.62
N LEU A 133 1.70 -2.97 -4.60
CA LEU A 133 1.87 -1.61 -5.09
C LEU A 133 0.57 -1.03 -5.66
N SER A 134 -0.18 -1.83 -6.43
CA SER A 134 -1.50 -1.41 -6.94
C SER A 134 -2.51 -1.15 -5.84
N LEU A 135 -2.52 -1.97 -4.79
CA LEU A 135 -3.38 -1.74 -3.63
C LEU A 135 -3.00 -0.47 -2.88
N ALA A 136 -1.70 -0.21 -2.72
CA ALA A 136 -1.19 1.01 -2.13
C ALA A 136 -1.55 2.25 -2.97
N GLU A 137 -1.51 2.16 -4.30
CA GLU A 137 -1.98 3.21 -5.20
C GLU A 137 -3.48 3.50 -4.99
N ILE A 138 -4.32 2.47 -4.95
CA ILE A 138 -5.77 2.63 -4.71
C ILE A 138 -6.02 3.26 -3.33
N GLN A 139 -5.33 2.81 -2.29
CA GLN A 139 -5.42 3.40 -0.95
C GLN A 139 -4.96 4.86 -0.94
N ALA A 140 -3.87 5.21 -1.65
CA ALA A 140 -3.40 6.58 -1.71
C ALA A 140 -4.36 7.51 -2.50
N LEU A 141 -5.10 6.96 -3.47
CA LEU A 141 -6.10 7.69 -4.26
C LEU A 141 -7.45 7.84 -3.53
N ASN A 142 -7.89 6.78 -2.85
CA ASN A 142 -9.27 6.67 -2.35
C ASN A 142 -9.37 6.53 -0.82
N GLY A 143 -8.27 6.29 -0.14
CA GLY A 143 -8.23 5.86 1.26
C GLY A 143 -8.44 6.95 2.31
N GLY A 144 -8.59 8.21 1.90
CA GLY A 144 -8.81 9.35 2.79
C GLY A 144 -10.28 9.69 3.07
N VAL A 145 -11.25 9.05 2.41
CA VAL A 145 -12.68 9.43 2.47
C VAL A 145 -13.56 8.46 3.28
N GLY A 146 -13.00 7.38 3.84
CA GLY A 146 -13.82 6.25 4.31
C GLY A 146 -14.33 6.30 5.75
N CYS A 147 -13.56 6.83 6.70
CA CYS A 147 -13.85 6.60 8.13
C CYS A 147 -13.48 7.74 9.10
N ALA A 148 -12.90 8.85 8.63
CA ALA A 148 -12.44 9.93 9.52
C ALA A 148 -13.53 11.01 9.77
N ASP A 149 -14.56 11.06 8.94
CA ASP A 149 -15.46 12.22 8.87
C ASP A 149 -16.70 12.11 9.79
N GLY A 150 -16.78 11.04 10.59
CA GLY A 150 -17.79 10.79 11.64
C GLY A 150 -19.06 11.64 11.53
N HIS A 151 -20.01 11.21 10.69
CA HIS A 151 -21.38 11.71 10.69
C HIS A 151 -22.29 10.84 11.56
#